data_AF-A0A7W1QAP7-F1
#
_entry.id   AF-A0A7W1QAP7-F1
#
_cell.length_a   1.000
_cell.length_b   1.000
_cell.length_c   1.000
_cell.angle_alpha   90.00
_cell.angle_beta   90.00
_cell.angle_gamma   90.00
#
_symmetry.space_group_name_H-M   'P 1'
#
loop_
_entity.id
_entity.type
_entity.pdbx_description
1 polymer ?
#
loop_
_entity_poly.entity_id
_entity_poly.type
_entity_poly.pdbx_seq_one_letter_code
_entity_poly.pdbx_strand_id
1 'polypeptide(L)'
;MLDPPSPDELAVCPFCAGHEEMTPPQTLVLPEAGDWQVRVVPNLYPALERQEVVVHSRRHIRSIAAASDEELELVADAWRRRTADEPGNVFPLVNEGRGAGASLTHSHSQLIWLPEPTSELPSPRGEIVLERDGIVVTCPWAARVPYETVIAPFEAETDALTSPLLGVALQTVAALVRRLQELEGQVPLNVWLERSKADWRLVLFPRLNILAGLELGPGIFVNTLAPEEAAARLRGG
;
A
#
# COMPACT_ATOMS: atom_id res chain seq x y z
N MET A 1 -9.09 2.78 -18.16
CA MET A 1 -10.07 1.99 -17.37
C MET A 1 -9.58 0.56 -17.38
N LEU A 2 -9.50 -0.10 -16.22
CA LEU A 2 -9.16 -1.52 -16.16
C LEU A 2 -10.24 -2.33 -16.86
N ASP A 3 -9.86 -3.34 -17.64
CA ASP A 3 -10.84 -4.31 -18.12
C ASP A 3 -11.53 -4.96 -16.91
N PRO A 4 -12.83 -5.28 -16.97
CA PRO A 4 -13.48 -6.00 -15.89
C PRO A 4 -12.78 -7.34 -15.65
N PRO A 5 -12.82 -7.87 -14.40
CA PRO A 5 -12.33 -9.21 -14.13
C PRO A 5 -13.07 -10.24 -14.97
N SER A 6 -12.33 -11.23 -15.49
CA SER A 6 -12.94 -12.30 -16.25
C SER A 6 -13.73 -13.24 -15.33
N PRO A 7 -14.73 -13.98 -15.84
CA PRO A 7 -15.44 -14.99 -15.05
C PRO A 7 -14.49 -16.01 -14.40
N ASP A 8 -13.45 -16.43 -15.12
CA ASP A 8 -12.45 -17.37 -14.60
C ASP A 8 -11.64 -16.78 -13.45
N GLU A 9 -11.27 -15.50 -13.53
CA GLU A 9 -10.57 -14.81 -12.44
C GLU A 9 -11.44 -14.70 -11.19
N LEU A 10 -12.72 -14.36 -11.36
CA LEU A 10 -13.67 -14.29 -10.26
C LEU A 10 -13.85 -15.66 -9.60
N ALA A 11 -14.04 -16.71 -10.40
CA ALA A 11 -14.31 -18.07 -9.92
C ALA A 11 -13.19 -18.67 -9.06
N VAL A 12 -11.94 -18.24 -9.24
CA VAL A 12 -10.78 -18.76 -8.50
C VAL A 12 -10.24 -17.80 -7.45
N CYS A 13 -10.80 -16.59 -7.33
CA CYS A 13 -10.29 -15.59 -6.39
C CYS A 13 -10.75 -15.91 -4.96
N PRO A 14 -9.85 -16.28 -4.03
CA PRO A 14 -10.24 -16.62 -2.65
C PRO A 14 -10.67 -15.40 -1.83
N PHE A 15 -10.46 -14.18 -2.35
CA PHE A 15 -10.74 -12.92 -1.64
C PHE A 15 -12.10 -12.33 -1.99
N CYS A 16 -12.77 -12.80 -3.03
CA CYS A 16 -14.13 -12.37 -3.34
C CYS A 16 -15.13 -12.79 -2.26
N ALA A 17 -16.21 -12.03 -2.12
CA ALA A 17 -17.36 -12.42 -1.33
C ALA A 17 -17.92 -13.78 -1.78
N GLY A 18 -18.23 -14.64 -0.82
CA GLY A 18 -18.77 -15.98 -1.06
C GLY A 18 -17.71 -17.07 -1.26
N HIS A 19 -16.42 -16.73 -1.17
CA HIS A 19 -15.29 -17.65 -1.26
C HIS A 19 -14.49 -17.69 0.06
N GLU A 20 -15.10 -17.35 1.19
CA GLU A 20 -14.42 -17.26 2.49
C GLU A 20 -13.80 -18.59 2.92
N GLU A 21 -14.38 -19.72 2.51
CA GLU A 21 -13.87 -21.08 2.73
C GLU A 21 -12.58 -21.40 1.95
N MET A 22 -12.24 -20.59 0.94
CA MET A 22 -10.98 -20.73 0.19
C MET A 22 -9.79 -20.06 0.91
N THR A 23 -10.03 -19.43 2.06
CA THR A 23 -9.00 -18.80 2.90
C THR A 23 -8.92 -19.48 4.27
N PRO A 24 -7.79 -19.33 5.00
CA PRO A 24 -7.77 -19.67 6.42
C PRO A 24 -8.84 -18.89 7.20
N PRO A 25 -9.26 -19.38 8.39
CA PRO A 25 -10.26 -18.68 9.21
C PRO A 25 -9.87 -17.23 9.46
N GLN A 26 -10.83 -16.33 9.20
CA GLN A 26 -10.66 -14.89 9.39
C GLN A 26 -10.28 -14.55 10.84
N THR A 27 -9.27 -13.68 11.01
CA THR A 27 -8.86 -13.14 12.31
C THR A 27 -9.58 -11.86 12.65
N LEU A 28 -10.10 -11.14 11.64
CA LEU A 28 -10.90 -9.93 11.82
C LEU A 28 -11.86 -9.75 10.63
N VAL A 29 -13.06 -9.24 10.89
CA VAL A 29 -14.04 -8.85 9.87
C VAL A 29 -14.62 -7.48 10.20
N LEU A 30 -14.66 -6.61 9.19
CA LEU A 30 -15.12 -5.24 9.30
C LEU A 30 -16.13 -4.90 8.19
N PRO A 31 -17.26 -4.24 8.49
CA PRO A 31 -17.76 -3.98 9.85
C PRO A 31 -18.15 -5.29 10.56
N GLU A 32 -18.26 -5.23 11.90
CA GLU A 32 -18.60 -6.41 12.73
C GLU A 32 -20.03 -6.91 12.52
N ALA A 33 -20.92 -6.04 12.04
CA ALA A 33 -22.33 -6.34 11.78
C ALA A 33 -22.67 -6.16 10.31
N GLY A 34 -23.46 -7.10 9.79
CA GLY A 34 -23.89 -7.09 8.40
C GLY A 34 -22.87 -7.73 7.46
N ASP A 35 -22.91 -7.27 6.22
CA ASP A 35 -22.03 -7.74 5.15
C ASP A 35 -20.61 -7.18 5.34
N TRP A 36 -19.60 -8.05 5.35
CA TRP A 36 -18.20 -7.61 5.48
C TRP A 36 -17.75 -6.77 4.29
N GLN A 37 -16.93 -5.74 4.53
CA GLN A 37 -16.30 -4.93 3.50
C GLN A 37 -14.79 -5.18 3.44
N VAL A 38 -14.15 -5.35 4.60
CA VAL A 38 -12.74 -5.70 4.77
C VAL A 38 -12.66 -6.92 5.68
N ARG A 39 -11.73 -7.83 5.39
CA ARG A 39 -11.44 -8.96 6.28
C ARG A 39 -9.96 -9.23 6.35
N VAL A 40 -9.53 -9.74 7.49
CA VAL A 40 -8.15 -10.18 7.73
C VAL A 40 -8.15 -11.69 7.85
N VAL A 41 -7.23 -12.34 7.14
CA VAL A 41 -7.01 -13.78 7.19
C VAL A 41 -5.52 -14.06 7.39
N PRO A 42 -5.15 -15.15 8.09
CA PRO A 42 -3.78 -15.66 8.06
C PRO A 42 -3.31 -15.89 6.62
N ASN A 43 -2.05 -15.57 6.33
CA ASN A 43 -1.48 -15.91 5.03
C ASN A 43 -1.29 -17.43 4.94
N LEU A 44 -1.79 -18.04 3.86
CA LEU A 44 -1.68 -19.48 3.62
C LEU A 44 -0.24 -19.95 3.36
N TYR A 45 0.62 -19.05 2.86
CA TYR A 45 2.03 -19.30 2.55
C TYR A 45 2.91 -18.21 3.17
N PRO A 46 3.02 -18.16 4.50
CA PRO A 46 3.72 -17.08 5.18
C PRO A 46 5.24 -17.20 4.95
N ALA A 47 5.91 -16.08 4.70
CA ALA A 47 7.37 -16.04 4.53
C ALA A 47 8.12 -16.02 5.87
N LEU A 48 7.45 -15.59 6.94
CA LEU A 48 7.94 -15.53 8.31
C LEU A 48 6.95 -16.21 9.25
N GLU A 49 7.26 -16.25 10.55
CA GLU A 49 6.43 -16.90 11.56
C GLU A 49 4.97 -16.42 11.54
N ARG A 50 4.76 -15.11 11.36
CA ARG A 50 3.43 -14.53 11.30
C ARG A 50 3.28 -13.56 10.14
N GLN A 51 2.28 -13.84 9.33
CA GLN A 51 1.87 -12.99 8.23
C GLN A 51 0.37 -13.10 8.04
N GLU A 52 -0.28 -11.96 7.90
CA GLU A 52 -1.71 -11.86 7.63
C GLU A 52 -1.93 -11.10 6.32
N VAL A 53 -3.09 -11.32 5.71
CA VAL A 53 -3.56 -10.63 4.52
C VAL A 53 -4.80 -9.83 4.90
N VAL A 54 -4.80 -8.54 4.55
CA VAL A 54 -5.97 -7.67 4.68
C VAL A 54 -6.59 -7.49 3.31
N VAL A 55 -7.76 -8.10 3.10
CA VAL A 55 -8.51 -7.99 1.85
C VAL A 55 -9.20 -6.62 1.82
N HIS A 56 -8.87 -5.79 0.84
CA HIS A 56 -9.31 -4.38 0.80
C HIS A 56 -10.78 -4.19 0.44
N SER A 57 -11.40 -5.16 -0.25
CA SER A 57 -12.80 -5.08 -0.63
C SER A 57 -13.40 -6.47 -0.77
N ARG A 58 -14.70 -6.60 -0.54
CA ARG A 58 -15.43 -7.81 -0.91
C ARG A 58 -15.64 -7.96 -2.42
N ARG A 59 -15.52 -6.85 -3.16
CA ARG A 59 -15.60 -6.79 -4.62
C ARG A 59 -14.22 -7.08 -5.19
N HIS A 60 -14.16 -7.76 -6.33
CA HIS A 60 -12.89 -8.00 -7.02
C HIS A 60 -12.33 -6.71 -7.61
N ILE A 61 -11.54 -5.98 -6.83
CA ILE A 61 -10.79 -4.80 -7.27
C ILE A 61 -9.35 -5.19 -7.53
N ARG A 62 -8.80 -4.82 -8.70
CA ARG A 62 -7.40 -5.12 -9.04
C ARG A 62 -6.39 -4.07 -8.58
N SER A 63 -6.88 -2.98 -7.97
CA SER A 63 -6.05 -1.89 -7.48
C SER A 63 -6.72 -1.17 -6.31
N ILE A 64 -5.91 -0.72 -5.35
CA ILE A 64 -6.29 0.13 -4.22
C ILE A 64 -6.95 1.42 -4.68
N ALA A 65 -6.62 1.89 -5.89
CA ALA A 65 -7.27 2.99 -6.57
C ALA A 65 -8.79 2.80 -6.79
N ALA A 66 -9.29 1.57 -6.75
CA ALA A 66 -10.70 1.22 -6.93
C ALA A 66 -11.43 0.90 -5.60
N ALA A 67 -10.74 0.99 -4.47
CA ALA A 67 -11.36 0.97 -3.15
C ALA A 67 -12.06 2.31 -2.87
N SER A 68 -13.18 2.26 -2.14
CA SER A 68 -13.86 3.46 -1.65
C SER A 68 -13.12 4.05 -0.43
N ASP A 69 -13.40 5.31 -0.11
CA ASP A 69 -12.80 5.95 1.07
C ASP A 69 -13.23 5.25 2.38
N GLU A 70 -14.44 4.69 2.42
CA GLU A 70 -14.95 3.87 3.52
C GLU A 70 -14.17 2.55 3.65
N GLU A 71 -13.97 1.84 2.52
CA GLU A 71 -13.17 0.61 2.50
C GLU A 71 -11.73 0.90 2.98
N LEU A 72 -11.13 2.03 2.57
CA LEU A 72 -9.77 2.41 2.97
C LEU A 72 -9.66 2.80 4.46
N GLU A 73 -10.70 3.41 5.03
CA GLU A 73 -10.73 3.64 6.48
C GLU A 73 -10.85 2.32 7.25
N LEU A 74 -11.64 1.36 6.74
CA LEU A 74 -11.71 0.02 7.33
C LEU A 74 -10.40 -0.77 7.18
N VAL A 75 -9.65 -0.58 6.09
CA VAL A 75 -8.30 -1.15 5.94
C VAL A 75 -7.36 -0.55 6.99
N ALA A 76 -7.40 0.77 7.21
CA ALA A 76 -6.62 1.40 8.28
C ALA A 76 -7.02 0.85 9.65
N ASP A 77 -8.32 0.73 9.95
CA ASP A 77 -8.82 0.13 11.20
C ASP A 77 -8.35 -1.32 11.36
N ALA A 78 -8.36 -2.12 10.29
CA ALA A 78 -7.82 -3.47 10.32
C ALA A 78 -6.33 -3.49 10.69
N TRP A 79 -5.50 -2.61 10.10
CA TRP A 79 -4.08 -2.54 10.44
C TRP A 79 -3.85 -2.15 11.90
N ARG A 80 -4.62 -1.16 12.40
CA ARG A 80 -4.56 -0.69 13.79
C ARG A 80 -4.94 -1.82 14.76
N ARG A 81 -6.11 -2.45 14.57
CA ARG A 81 -6.61 -3.51 15.46
C ARG A 81 -5.70 -4.73 15.48
N ARG A 82 -5.26 -5.22 14.32
CA ARG A 82 -4.38 -6.39 14.26
C ARG A 82 -3.03 -6.14 14.93
N THR A 83 -2.50 -4.92 14.81
CA THR A 83 -1.27 -4.54 15.50
C THR A 83 -1.47 -4.39 17.01
N ALA A 84 -2.63 -3.88 17.45
CA ALA A 84 -2.95 -3.75 18.87
C ALA A 84 -3.20 -5.10 19.55
N ASP A 85 -3.92 -6.00 18.88
CA ASP A 85 -4.20 -7.36 19.35
C ASP A 85 -2.93 -8.21 19.41
N GLU A 86 -2.01 -8.00 18.45
CA GLU A 86 -0.79 -8.79 18.30
C GLU A 86 0.42 -7.87 18.12
N PRO A 87 0.95 -7.31 19.23
CA PRO A 87 2.05 -6.36 19.18
C PRO A 87 3.34 -6.96 18.59
N GLY A 88 4.14 -6.14 17.92
CA GLY A 88 5.45 -6.53 17.39
C GLY A 88 5.97 -5.58 16.31
N ASN A 89 7.03 -5.99 15.61
CA ASN A 89 7.59 -5.24 14.48
C ASN A 89 6.74 -5.47 13.21
N VAL A 90 5.49 -5.00 13.22
CA VAL A 90 4.57 -5.17 12.10
C VAL A 90 5.00 -4.29 10.92
N PHE A 91 5.12 -4.88 9.74
CA PHE A 91 5.47 -4.21 8.49
C PHE A 91 4.32 -4.36 7.49
N PRO A 92 3.39 -3.38 7.43
CA PRO A 92 2.36 -3.32 6.42
C PRO A 92 2.92 -3.01 5.03
N LEU A 93 2.44 -3.75 4.02
CA LEU A 93 2.74 -3.49 2.61
C LEU A 93 1.59 -3.87 1.67
N VAL A 94 1.58 -3.29 0.48
CA VAL A 94 0.68 -3.62 -0.63
C VAL A 94 1.53 -3.90 -1.86
N ASN A 95 1.23 -5.00 -2.55
CA ASN A 95 1.85 -5.34 -3.84
C ASN A 95 0.74 -5.46 -4.87
N GLU A 96 0.82 -4.70 -5.97
CA GLU A 96 -0.16 -4.79 -7.06
C GLU A 96 0.52 -5.10 -8.39
N GLY A 97 0.00 -6.10 -9.10
CA GLY A 97 0.54 -6.57 -10.37
C GLY A 97 1.73 -7.53 -10.22
N ARG A 98 1.86 -8.47 -11.18
CA ARG A 98 2.91 -9.51 -11.15
C ARG A 98 4.33 -8.94 -11.11
N GLY A 99 4.56 -7.82 -11.79
CA GLY A 99 5.86 -7.13 -11.81
C GLY A 99 6.28 -6.54 -10.46
N ALA A 100 5.37 -6.46 -9.48
CA ALA A 100 5.63 -6.01 -8.12
C ALA A 100 5.54 -7.13 -7.08
N GLY A 101 5.40 -8.39 -7.52
CA GLY A 101 5.36 -9.56 -6.63
C GLY A 101 3.96 -9.97 -6.15
N ALA A 102 2.88 -9.41 -6.72
CA ALA A 102 1.53 -9.85 -6.41
C ALA A 102 1.22 -11.22 -7.05
N SER A 103 0.86 -12.22 -6.24
CA SER A 103 0.42 -13.54 -6.70
C SER A 103 -1.07 -13.59 -7.03
N LEU A 104 -1.88 -12.78 -6.34
CA LEU A 104 -3.30 -12.58 -6.57
C LEU A 104 -3.53 -11.18 -7.13
N THR A 105 -4.48 -11.06 -8.05
CA THR A 105 -4.84 -9.78 -8.67
C THR A 105 -5.75 -8.93 -7.79
N HIS A 106 -6.54 -9.55 -6.92
CA HIS A 106 -7.41 -8.85 -5.98
C HIS A 106 -6.55 -8.04 -4.99
N SER A 107 -6.78 -6.72 -4.90
CA SER A 107 -6.02 -5.79 -4.05
C SER A 107 -6.12 -6.17 -2.57
N HIS A 108 -4.96 -6.28 -1.94
CA HIS A 108 -4.83 -6.64 -0.54
C HIS A 108 -3.53 -6.07 0.00
N SER A 109 -3.49 -5.86 1.31
CA SER A 109 -2.24 -5.63 2.01
C SER A 109 -1.79 -6.90 2.71
N GLN A 110 -0.52 -6.90 3.11
CA GLN A 110 0.04 -7.91 3.97
C GLN A 110 0.55 -7.22 5.24
N LEU A 111 0.25 -7.81 6.38
CA LEU A 111 0.85 -7.46 7.66
C LEU A 111 1.89 -8.53 7.98
N ILE A 112 3.15 -8.15 8.05
CA ILE A 112 4.26 -9.07 8.28
C ILE A 112 4.91 -8.73 9.62
N TRP A 113 4.96 -9.68 10.56
CA TRP A 113 5.67 -9.47 11.82
C TRP A 113 7.15 -9.82 11.63
N LEU A 114 8.00 -8.80 11.58
CA LEU A 114 9.42 -8.96 11.41
C LEU A 114 10.09 -9.39 12.74
N PRO A 115 11.14 -10.23 12.68
CA PRO A 115 11.90 -10.58 13.89
C PRO A 115 12.60 -9.35 14.50
N GLU A 116 13.02 -8.42 13.65
CA GLU A 116 13.68 -7.17 14.03
C GLU A 116 13.02 -5.98 13.30
N PRO A 117 13.03 -4.77 13.88
CA PRO A 117 12.53 -3.59 13.20
C PRO A 117 13.38 -3.28 11.95
N THR A 118 12.75 -2.65 10.96
CA THR A 118 13.45 -2.15 9.77
C THR A 118 14.45 -1.07 10.15
N SER A 119 15.53 -0.95 9.38
CA SER A 119 16.46 0.18 9.53
C SER A 119 15.74 1.52 9.33
N GLU A 120 16.01 2.48 10.22
CA GLU A 120 15.45 3.82 10.12
C GLU A 120 16.13 4.58 8.98
N LEU A 121 15.33 5.07 8.04
CA LEU A 121 15.79 5.95 6.97
C LEU A 121 15.45 7.41 7.33
N PRO A 122 16.36 8.37 7.09
CA PRO A 122 16.05 9.78 7.31
C PRO A 122 14.86 10.21 6.47
N SER A 123 14.06 11.15 6.99
CA SER A 123 12.93 11.70 6.26
C SER A 123 13.41 12.31 4.94
N PRO A 124 12.94 11.81 3.79
CA PRO A 124 13.40 12.30 2.51
C PRO A 124 12.90 13.73 2.29
N ARG A 125 13.80 14.60 1.83
CA ARG A 125 13.41 15.90 1.27
C ARG A 125 13.00 15.70 -0.19
N GLY A 126 12.09 16.53 -0.66
CA GLY A 126 11.57 16.38 -2.02
C GLY A 126 10.65 17.51 -2.45
N GLU A 127 10.19 17.38 -3.68
CA GLU A 127 9.26 18.29 -4.31
C GLU A 127 7.84 17.99 -3.83
N ILE A 128 7.17 18.99 -3.26
CA ILE A 128 5.83 18.82 -2.69
C ILE A 128 4.81 18.59 -3.80
N VAL A 129 4.12 17.46 -3.81
CA VAL A 129 3.01 17.21 -4.74
C VAL A 129 1.74 17.90 -4.23
N LEU A 130 1.37 17.66 -2.97
CA LEU A 130 0.22 18.30 -2.35
C LEU A 130 0.37 18.35 -0.83
N GLU A 131 -0.38 19.26 -0.22
CA GLU A 131 -0.58 19.37 1.21
C GLU A 131 -2.08 19.48 1.47
N ARG A 132 -2.68 18.46 2.08
CA ARG A 132 -4.12 18.42 2.36
C ARG A 132 -4.45 17.50 3.52
N ASP A 133 -5.47 17.85 4.30
CA ASP A 133 -6.07 16.97 5.33
C ASP A 133 -5.05 16.41 6.34
N GLY A 134 -4.03 17.21 6.70
CA GLY A 134 -2.98 16.80 7.64
C GLY A 134 -1.83 16.01 7.03
N ILE A 135 -1.88 15.73 5.73
CA ILE A 135 -0.90 14.91 4.99
C ILE A 135 -0.16 15.75 3.95
N VAL A 136 1.16 15.60 3.89
CA VAL A 136 2.03 16.06 2.81
C VAL A 136 2.42 14.87 1.93
N VAL A 137 2.39 15.11 0.61
CA VAL A 137 2.94 14.19 -0.39
C VAL A 137 4.16 14.83 -1.03
N THR A 138 5.27 14.11 -1.10
CA THR A 138 6.49 14.58 -1.77
C THR A 138 7.01 13.57 -2.79
N CYS A 139 7.63 14.06 -3.86
CA CYS A 139 8.54 13.28 -4.70
C CYS A 139 9.97 13.47 -4.17
N PRO A 140 10.61 12.46 -3.56
CA PRO A 140 11.95 12.61 -2.99
C PRO A 140 12.99 13.09 -4.02
N TRP A 141 13.92 13.97 -3.62
CA TRP A 141 15.02 14.37 -4.51
C TRP A 141 15.92 13.21 -4.93
N ALA A 142 16.03 12.22 -4.05
CA ALA A 142 16.73 10.95 -4.31
C ALA A 142 15.74 9.83 -4.67
N ALA A 143 14.63 10.15 -5.34
CA ALA A 143 13.64 9.17 -5.79
C ALA A 143 14.31 8.07 -6.62
N ARG A 144 14.08 6.83 -6.23
CA ARG A 144 14.69 5.62 -6.77
C ARG A 144 14.05 5.19 -8.08
N VAL A 145 12.76 5.49 -8.25
CA VAL A 145 11.98 5.18 -9.44
C VAL A 145 11.12 6.36 -9.89
N PRO A 146 10.72 6.42 -11.17
CA PRO A 146 9.77 7.41 -11.64
C PRO A 146 8.49 7.39 -10.79
N TYR A 147 8.05 8.59 -10.38
CA TYR A 147 6.85 8.80 -9.55
C TYR A 147 6.90 8.12 -8.17
N GLU A 148 8.08 7.81 -7.62
CA GLU A 148 8.19 7.50 -6.20
C GLU A 148 7.62 8.66 -5.39
N THR A 149 6.69 8.36 -4.49
CA THR A 149 6.09 9.35 -3.60
C THR A 149 6.12 8.89 -2.15
N VAL A 150 6.26 9.87 -1.28
CA VAL A 150 6.24 9.71 0.18
C VAL A 150 5.05 10.48 0.72
N ILE A 151 4.20 9.79 1.47
CA ILE A 151 2.96 10.30 2.06
C ILE A 151 3.15 10.28 3.58
N ALA A 152 3.14 11.44 4.22
CA ALA A 152 3.44 11.59 5.65
C ALA A 152 2.58 12.67 6.31
N PRO A 153 2.38 12.65 7.63
CA PRO A 153 1.81 13.79 8.37
C PRO A 153 2.59 15.09 8.16
N PHE A 154 1.91 16.24 8.21
CA PHE A 154 2.56 17.56 8.27
C PHE A 154 3.44 17.72 9.50
N GLU A 155 2.86 17.37 10.64
CA GLU A 155 3.52 17.38 11.94
C GLU A 155 3.95 15.95 12.24
N ALA A 156 5.24 15.75 12.51
CA ALA A 156 5.77 14.41 12.72
C ALA A 156 5.09 13.72 13.92
N GLU A 157 4.55 12.53 13.67
CA GLU A 157 3.97 11.63 14.66
C GLU A 157 4.76 10.32 14.67
N THR A 158 4.92 9.67 15.82
CA THR A 158 5.84 8.53 15.93
C THR A 158 5.22 7.17 15.57
N ASP A 159 3.90 7.08 15.43
CA ASP A 159 3.24 5.80 15.15
C ASP A 159 2.00 5.90 14.24
N ALA A 160 2.17 5.43 13.01
CA ALA A 160 1.09 5.34 12.02
C ALA A 160 -0.09 4.47 12.51
N LEU A 161 0.19 3.41 13.28
CA LEU A 161 -0.78 2.38 13.65
C LEU A 161 -1.64 2.79 14.85
N THR A 162 -1.43 4.00 15.36
CA THR A 162 -2.32 4.68 16.31
C THR A 162 -2.76 6.06 15.80
N SER A 163 -2.13 6.57 14.74
CA SER A 163 -2.46 7.85 14.13
C SER A 163 -3.84 7.86 13.47
N PRO A 164 -4.67 8.90 13.68
CA PRO A 164 -5.93 9.07 12.95
C PRO A 164 -5.72 9.32 11.45
N LEU A 165 -4.52 9.75 11.04
CA LEU A 165 -4.21 10.11 9.66
C LEU A 165 -3.92 8.91 8.75
N LEU A 166 -3.81 7.69 9.28
CA LEU A 166 -3.51 6.50 8.46
C LEU A 166 -4.56 6.24 7.36
N GLY A 167 -5.85 6.40 7.67
CA GLY A 167 -6.91 6.24 6.68
C GLY A 167 -6.84 7.30 5.58
N VAL A 168 -6.62 8.57 5.96
CA VAL A 168 -6.38 9.69 5.03
C VAL A 168 -5.15 9.43 4.15
N ALA A 169 -4.08 8.87 4.72
CA ALA A 169 -2.88 8.52 3.97
C ALA A 169 -3.14 7.40 2.96
N LEU A 170 -3.93 6.37 3.30
CA LEU A 170 -4.32 5.30 2.36
C LEU A 170 -5.26 5.83 1.26
N GLN A 171 -6.19 6.73 1.58
CA GLN A 171 -7.02 7.44 0.59
C GLN A 171 -6.16 8.27 -0.36
N THR A 172 -5.13 8.93 0.18
CA THR A 172 -4.15 9.69 -0.62
C THR A 172 -3.34 8.77 -1.54
N VAL A 173 -2.91 7.60 -1.06
CA VAL A 173 -2.28 6.57 -1.90
C VAL A 173 -3.21 6.15 -3.02
N ALA A 174 -4.48 5.85 -2.74
CA ALA A 174 -5.45 5.47 -3.78
C ALA A 174 -5.65 6.58 -4.83
N ALA A 175 -5.70 7.85 -4.41
CA ALA A 175 -5.78 8.99 -5.31
C ALA A 175 -4.52 9.15 -6.18
N LEU A 176 -3.33 9.00 -5.60
CA LEU A 176 -2.06 9.04 -6.34
C LEU A 176 -1.95 7.90 -7.34
N VAL A 177 -2.38 6.69 -6.97
CA VAL A 177 -2.41 5.54 -7.87
C VAL A 177 -3.40 5.75 -9.02
N ARG A 178 -4.60 6.33 -8.76
CA ARG A 178 -5.51 6.74 -9.83
C ARG A 178 -4.85 7.72 -10.79
N ARG A 179 -4.19 8.75 -10.25
CA ARG A 179 -3.50 9.76 -11.07
C ARG A 179 -2.38 9.15 -11.90
N LEU A 180 -1.57 8.28 -11.30
CA LEU A 180 -0.53 7.53 -12.00
C LEU A 180 -1.09 6.68 -13.13
N GLN A 181 -2.24 6.02 -12.91
CA GLN A 181 -2.91 5.22 -13.94
C GLN A 181 -3.43 6.07 -15.12
N GLU A 182 -3.80 7.32 -14.90
CA GLU A 182 -4.15 8.26 -15.97
C GLU A 182 -2.93 8.67 -16.80
N LEU A 183 -1.77 8.82 -16.15
CA LEU A 183 -0.52 9.26 -16.79
C LEU A 183 0.17 8.13 -17.57
N GLU A 184 0.25 6.95 -16.97
CA GLU A 184 1.14 5.86 -17.41
C GLU A 184 0.38 4.56 -17.72
N GLY A 185 -0.94 4.55 -17.55
CA GLY A 185 -1.74 3.33 -17.57
C GLY A 185 -1.52 2.48 -16.32
N GLN A 186 -2.03 1.25 -16.34
CA GLN A 186 -1.88 0.36 -15.20
C GLN A 186 -0.42 -0.11 -15.08
N VAL A 187 0.24 0.32 -14.01
CA VAL A 187 1.61 -0.09 -13.68
C VAL A 187 1.62 -0.97 -12.42
N PRO A 188 2.46 -2.02 -12.36
CA PRO A 188 2.71 -2.70 -11.10
C PRO A 188 3.31 -1.74 -10.09
N LEU A 189 3.01 -1.92 -8.81
CA LEU A 189 3.49 -1.02 -7.76
C LEU A 189 3.61 -1.73 -6.41
N ASN A 190 4.43 -1.15 -5.55
CA ASN A 190 4.50 -1.49 -4.14
C ASN A 190 4.12 -0.26 -3.29
N VAL A 191 3.48 -0.50 -2.16
CA VAL A 191 3.31 0.49 -1.09
C VAL A 191 3.79 -0.14 0.21
N TRP A 192 4.50 0.57 1.06
CA TRP A 192 4.81 0.07 2.40
C TRP A 192 4.86 1.19 3.42
N LEU A 193 4.70 0.80 4.68
CA LEU A 193 4.83 1.70 5.83
C LEU A 193 6.28 1.72 6.33
N GLU A 194 6.93 2.87 6.28
CA GLU A 194 8.18 3.13 6.97
C GLU A 194 7.89 3.85 8.30
N ARG A 195 8.64 3.47 9.34
CA ARG A 195 8.58 4.07 10.68
C ARG A 195 9.98 4.39 11.15
N SER A 196 10.13 5.52 11.82
CA SER A 196 11.31 5.88 12.58
C SER A 196 10.90 6.20 14.03
N LYS A 197 11.88 6.54 14.87
CA LYS A 197 11.58 7.05 16.22
C LYS A 197 10.88 8.41 16.22
N ALA A 198 10.92 9.14 15.11
CA ALA A 198 10.44 10.52 15.03
C ALA A 198 9.19 10.67 14.15
N ASP A 199 9.05 9.85 13.12
CA ASP A 199 8.02 9.99 12.10
C ASP A 199 7.56 8.64 11.51
N TRP A 200 6.47 8.68 10.75
CA TRP A 200 6.02 7.59 9.89
C TRP A 200 5.64 8.10 8.51
N ARG A 201 5.70 7.21 7.51
CA ARG A 201 5.31 7.52 6.14
C ARG A 201 4.89 6.28 5.35
N LEU A 202 3.95 6.44 4.43
CA LEU A 202 3.73 5.47 3.37
C LEU A 202 4.62 5.83 2.18
N VAL A 203 5.30 4.84 1.61
CA VAL A 203 6.09 4.98 0.40
C VAL A 203 5.36 4.28 -0.74
N LEU A 204 5.00 5.02 -1.79
CA LEU A 204 4.48 4.47 -3.03
C LEU A 204 5.64 4.35 -4.04
N PHE A 205 5.84 3.14 -4.55
CA PHE A 205 6.95 2.78 -5.43
C PHE A 205 6.43 2.12 -6.71
N PRO A 206 6.19 2.91 -7.78
CA PRO A 206 5.79 2.40 -9.08
C PRO A 206 6.90 1.61 -9.80
N ARG A 207 6.53 0.53 -10.49
CA ARG A 207 7.45 -0.33 -11.25
C ARG A 207 7.42 -0.02 -12.75
N LEU A 208 7.76 1.21 -13.13
CA LEU A 208 7.89 1.59 -14.55
C LEU A 208 9.18 1.04 -15.19
N ASN A 209 10.22 0.86 -14.38
CA ASN A 209 11.51 0.33 -14.81
C ASN A 209 11.73 -1.05 -14.22
N ILE A 210 12.42 -1.91 -14.97
CA ILE A 210 12.95 -3.18 -14.45
C ILE A 210 14.22 -2.86 -13.66
N LEU A 211 14.23 -3.16 -12.37
CA LEU A 211 15.43 -3.04 -11.55
C LEU A 211 16.46 -4.10 -12.00
N ALA A 212 17.68 -3.67 -12.29
CA ALA A 212 18.75 -4.52 -12.80
C ALA A 212 19.88 -4.64 -11.76
N GLY A 213 21.04 -5.17 -12.17
CA GLY A 213 22.14 -5.46 -11.26
C GLY A 213 22.71 -4.24 -10.53
N LEU A 214 22.53 -3.02 -11.06
CA LEU A 214 22.97 -1.78 -10.43
C LEU A 214 22.06 -1.38 -9.26
N GLU A 215 20.74 -1.55 -9.43
CA GLU A 215 19.76 -1.29 -8.37
C GLU A 215 19.74 -2.43 -7.35
N LEU A 216 19.77 -3.68 -7.81
CA LEU A 216 19.64 -4.87 -6.96
C LEU A 216 20.92 -5.24 -6.21
N GLY A 217 22.09 -4.90 -6.77
CA GLY A 217 23.40 -5.21 -6.18
C GLY A 217 23.86 -4.12 -5.21
N PRO A 218 24.42 -3.00 -5.70
CA PRO A 218 24.94 -1.93 -4.85
C PRO A 218 23.89 -0.91 -4.37
N GLY A 219 22.61 -1.02 -4.77
CA GLY A 219 21.57 -0.06 -4.35
C GLY A 219 21.70 1.31 -5.02
N ILE A 220 22.30 1.37 -6.21
CA ILE A 220 22.44 2.61 -6.99
C ILE A 220 21.26 2.66 -7.97
N PHE A 221 20.42 3.67 -7.83
CA PHE A 221 19.21 3.82 -8.64
C PHE A 221 19.41 4.82 -9.77
N VAL A 222 18.99 4.43 -10.98
CA VAL A 222 18.93 5.31 -12.15
C VAL A 222 17.47 5.67 -12.41
N ASN A 223 17.09 6.87 -11.99
CA ASN A 223 15.77 7.44 -12.25
C ASN A 223 15.85 8.43 -13.41
N THR A 224 15.03 8.21 -14.44
CA THR A 224 14.99 9.03 -15.66
C THR A 224 13.99 10.19 -15.58
N LEU A 225 13.15 10.22 -14.53
CA LEU A 225 12.18 11.28 -14.30
C LEU A 225 12.62 12.12 -13.11
N ALA A 226 12.89 13.40 -13.35
CA ALA A 226 13.27 14.33 -12.30
C ALA A 226 12.11 14.53 -11.29
N PRO A 227 12.39 14.67 -9.99
CA PRO A 227 11.37 14.82 -8.95
C PRO A 227 10.49 16.06 -9.16
N GLU A 228 11.02 17.15 -9.72
CA GLU A 228 10.27 18.37 -10.06
C GLU A 228 9.23 18.10 -11.14
N GLU A 229 9.64 17.33 -12.16
CA GLU A 229 8.76 16.94 -13.26
C GLU A 229 7.71 15.92 -12.80
N ALA A 230 8.11 14.92 -12.00
CA ALA A 230 7.19 13.96 -11.40
C ALA A 230 6.13 14.66 -10.55
N ALA A 231 6.54 15.57 -9.67
CA ALA A 231 5.63 16.33 -8.83
C ALA A 231 4.69 17.21 -9.66
N ALA A 232 5.19 17.89 -10.70
CA ALA A 232 4.37 18.70 -11.59
C ALA A 232 3.29 17.88 -12.33
N ARG A 233 3.65 16.68 -12.81
CA ARG A 233 2.70 15.77 -13.50
C ARG A 233 1.65 15.20 -12.55
N LEU A 234 2.03 14.89 -11.31
CA LEU A 234 1.14 14.40 -10.27
C LEU A 234 0.20 15.49 -9.71
N ARG A 235 0.61 16.77 -9.75
CA ARG A 235 -0.22 17.93 -9.33
C ARG A 235 -1.38 18.24 -10.27
N GLY A 236 -1.15 18.23 -11.58
CA GLY A 236 -2.19 18.55 -12.58
C GLY A 236 -3.07 17.33 -12.83
N GLY A 237 -4.36 17.41 -13.12
CA GLY A 237 -5.21 18.59 -13.36
C GLY A 237 -6.51 18.56 -12.57
#